data_AF-A0A1G6J6M9-F1
#
_entry.id   AF-A0A1G6J6M9-F1
#
_cell.length_a   1.000
_cell.length_b   1.000
_cell.length_c   1.000
_cell.angle_alpha   90.00
_cell.angle_beta   90.00
_cell.angle_gamma   90.00
#
_symmetry.space_group_name_H-M   'P 1'
#
loop_
_entity.id
_entity.type
_entity.pdbx_description
1 polymer ?
#
loop_
_entity_poly.entity_id
_entity_poly.type
_entity_poly.pdbx_seq_one_letter_code
_entity_poly.pdbx_strand_id
1 'polypeptide(L)'
;MTHPEDSAQNSDATASGTASPLPRRRAALVIGSALVLGGIALAIWAVTATGSSDPQVAAPSTAPSASSSGTAGDSPAAESPAAPASAASTPPAASAETPVISAFAVEPAVAACPDDRASTVPLTFSWTTAGAERAWIGIATTDAAAQPAAEVDLTSADFSELAFACSDTDQVFTLTVQGAGGTVSETIAISRELD
;
A
#
# COMPACT_ATOMS: atom_id res chain seq x y z
N MET A 1 40.80 -58.16 12.28
CA MET A 1 40.73 -57.52 13.62
C MET A 1 39.34 -56.93 13.74
N THR A 2 38.43 -57.73 14.29
CA THR A 2 37.02 -57.43 14.54
C THR A 2 36.91 -56.88 15.95
N HIS A 3 36.24 -55.74 16.12
CA HIS A 3 35.89 -55.17 17.41
C HIS A 3 34.36 -55.21 17.56
N PRO A 4 33.80 -56.00 18.48
CA PRO A 4 32.42 -55.89 18.94
C PRO A 4 32.33 -55.34 20.37
N GLU A 5 31.10 -54.98 20.80
CA GLU A 5 30.65 -54.62 22.17
C GLU A 5 31.09 -53.23 22.67
N ASP A 6 30.28 -52.41 23.38
CA ASP A 6 29.19 -52.64 24.34
C ASP A 6 28.38 -51.32 24.51
N SER A 7 27.05 -51.28 24.30
CA SER A 7 25.92 -51.34 25.27
C SER A 7 25.79 -50.22 26.33
N ALA A 8 24.52 -49.93 26.64
CA ALA A 8 23.95 -49.35 27.88
C ALA A 8 24.06 -47.81 28.10
N GLN A 9 22.95 -47.09 27.91
CA GLN A 9 21.98 -46.71 28.96
C GLN A 9 22.53 -45.70 29.97
N ASN A 10 22.03 -44.45 29.89
CA ASN A 10 21.76 -43.68 31.10
C ASN A 10 20.50 -42.82 30.88
N SER A 11 19.35 -43.42 31.12
CA SER A 11 18.13 -42.68 31.45
C SER A 11 18.18 -42.39 32.94
N ASP A 12 18.35 -41.13 33.32
CA ASP A 12 17.99 -40.69 34.67
C ASP A 12 17.12 -39.44 34.56
N ALA A 13 15.85 -39.68 34.87
CA ALA A 13 14.84 -38.67 35.11
C ALA A 13 14.95 -38.24 36.56
N THR A 14 15.25 -36.96 36.80
CA THR A 14 14.98 -36.32 38.10
C THR A 14 14.08 -35.10 37.90
N ALA A 15 12.80 -35.37 38.17
CA ALA A 15 11.85 -34.59 38.97
C ALA A 15 11.86 -33.05 38.94
N SER A 16 10.70 -32.53 38.50
CA SER A 16 9.85 -31.55 39.19
C SER A 16 10.51 -30.31 39.81
N GLY A 17 10.42 -29.19 39.08
CA GLY A 17 10.47 -27.84 39.61
C GLY A 17 9.30 -27.01 39.11
N THR A 18 8.20 -26.97 39.86
CA THR A 18 7.11 -26.01 39.67
C THR A 18 7.61 -24.60 39.96
N ALA A 19 7.66 -23.72 38.95
CA ALA A 19 7.61 -22.28 39.16
C ALA A 19 7.27 -21.54 37.85
N SER A 20 6.01 -21.10 37.72
CA SER A 20 5.67 -19.88 37.00
C SER A 20 4.77 -19.11 37.98
N PRO A 21 5.13 -17.87 38.38
CA PRO A 21 4.61 -16.73 37.60
C PRO A 21 5.49 -15.44 37.59
N LEU A 22 5.28 -14.68 36.51
CA LEU A 22 5.25 -13.21 36.37
C LEU A 22 6.57 -12.40 36.14
N PRO A 23 6.43 -11.24 35.45
CA PRO A 23 7.39 -10.69 34.50
C PRO A 23 8.32 -9.65 35.13
N ARG A 24 9.57 -9.66 34.68
CA ARG A 24 10.61 -8.66 34.97
C ARG A 24 11.53 -8.62 33.76
N ARG A 25 11.94 -7.50 33.18
CA ARG A 25 11.84 -6.08 33.56
C ARG A 25 12.20 -5.27 32.31
N ARG A 26 11.54 -4.12 32.21
CA ARG A 26 11.86 -3.00 31.33
C ARG A 26 13.26 -2.44 31.61
N ALA A 27 13.75 -1.68 30.62
CA ALA A 27 14.92 -0.78 30.60
C ALA A 27 16.24 -1.49 30.28
N ALA A 28 17.06 -1.07 29.30
CA ALA A 28 17.15 0.16 28.53
C ALA A 28 17.85 -0.18 27.20
N LEU A 29 17.53 0.47 26.07
CA LEU A 29 18.32 1.61 25.63
C LEU A 29 17.49 2.51 24.70
N VAL A 30 17.23 3.71 25.17
CA VAL A 30 16.76 4.87 24.42
C VAL A 30 17.96 5.43 23.66
N ILE A 31 18.06 5.26 22.33
CA ILE A 31 18.81 6.09 21.38
C ILE A 31 18.29 5.72 19.98
N GLY A 32 17.62 6.65 19.31
CA GLY A 32 17.11 6.46 17.95
C GLY A 32 16.05 7.48 17.54
N SER A 33 15.45 8.18 18.51
CA SER A 33 14.48 9.25 18.28
C SER A 33 15.14 10.62 18.11
N ALA A 34 16.09 10.75 17.18
CA ALA A 34 16.74 12.04 16.88
C ALA A 34 17.12 12.28 15.40
N LEU A 35 16.80 11.36 14.47
CA LEU A 35 17.13 11.53 13.05
C LEU A 35 15.91 11.57 12.10
N VAL A 36 14.68 11.66 12.64
CA VAL A 36 13.45 11.75 11.83
C VAL A 36 12.92 13.19 11.73
N LEU A 37 13.42 14.13 12.53
CA LEU A 37 13.04 15.56 12.46
C LEU A 37 14.05 16.45 11.71
N GLY A 38 15.26 15.95 11.40
CA GLY A 38 16.28 16.71 10.65
C GLY A 38 16.14 16.63 9.13
N GLY A 39 15.56 15.54 8.60
CA GLY A 39 15.45 15.31 7.14
C GLY A 39 14.34 16.12 6.46
N ILE A 40 13.26 16.44 7.17
CA ILE A 40 12.08 17.10 6.58
C ILE A 40 12.32 18.61 6.36
N ALA A 41 13.23 19.24 7.11
CA ALA A 41 13.56 20.66 6.93
C ALA A 41 14.47 20.94 5.72
N LEU A 42 15.28 19.96 5.28
CA LEU A 42 16.21 20.14 4.16
C LEU A 42 15.53 19.99 2.77
N ALA A 43 14.39 19.31 2.69
CA ALA A 43 13.65 19.18 1.43
C ALA A 43 12.91 20.48 1.04
N ILE A 44 12.58 21.34 1.99
CA ILE A 44 11.84 22.59 1.73
C ILE A 44 12.78 23.74 1.31
N TRP A 45 14.07 23.70 1.64
CA TRP A 45 15.01 24.77 1.31
C TRP A 45 15.65 24.65 -0.09
N ALA A 46 15.60 23.46 -0.71
CA ALA A 46 16.22 23.22 -2.02
C ALA A 46 15.46 23.83 -3.22
N VAL A 47 14.25 24.35 -3.01
CA VAL A 47 13.43 24.97 -4.09
C VAL A 47 13.68 26.49 -4.22
N THR A 48 14.39 27.13 -3.28
CA THR A 48 14.49 28.60 -3.23
C THR A 48 15.85 29.20 -3.62
N ALA A 49 16.84 28.41 -4.04
CA ALA A 49 18.23 28.91 -4.15
C ALA A 49 19.00 28.53 -5.43
N THR A 50 18.38 28.64 -6.61
CA THR A 50 19.16 28.78 -7.86
C THR A 50 18.53 29.82 -8.76
N GLY A 51 18.83 31.08 -8.46
CA GLY A 51 18.79 32.17 -9.42
C GLY A 51 20.22 32.61 -9.77
N SER A 52 20.49 32.77 -11.06
CA SER A 52 21.43 33.72 -11.73
C SER A 52 21.93 33.08 -13.04
N SER A 53 22.14 33.73 -14.18
CA SER A 53 21.84 35.04 -14.78
C SER A 53 22.56 34.99 -16.15
N ASP A 54 21.95 35.44 -17.26
CA ASP A 54 22.58 36.31 -18.30
C ASP A 54 21.56 36.67 -19.43
N PRO A 55 21.78 37.69 -20.29
CA PRO A 55 20.95 38.88 -20.33
C PRO A 55 20.41 39.25 -21.74
N GLN A 56 19.46 40.19 -21.72
CA GLN A 56 19.31 41.31 -22.67
C GLN A 56 19.25 41.04 -24.20
N VAL A 57 18.08 41.28 -24.80
CA VAL A 57 17.88 42.35 -25.82
C VAL A 57 16.46 42.90 -25.69
N ALA A 58 16.36 44.23 -25.63
CA ALA A 58 15.15 45.02 -25.47
C ALA A 58 14.30 45.13 -26.74
N ALA A 59 12.99 45.28 -26.57
CA ALA A 59 12.17 46.18 -27.38
C ALA A 59 10.94 46.64 -26.57
N PRO A 60 10.63 47.94 -26.52
CA PRO A 60 9.49 48.46 -25.75
C PRO A 60 8.23 48.50 -26.62
N SER A 61 7.06 48.21 -26.06
CA SER A 61 5.83 48.81 -26.59
C SER A 61 4.71 48.86 -25.56
N THR A 62 4.40 50.10 -25.17
CA THR A 62 3.07 50.66 -24.88
C THR A 62 2.21 50.04 -23.77
N ALA A 63 2.18 50.75 -22.63
CA ALA A 63 1.04 50.94 -21.72
C ALA A 63 -0.20 51.51 -22.48
N PRO A 64 -1.41 51.74 -21.90
CA PRO A 64 -1.77 51.74 -20.47
C PRO A 64 -3.20 51.18 -20.17
N SER A 65 -3.73 51.57 -19.00
CA SER A 65 -5.15 51.59 -18.57
C SER A 65 -5.72 50.33 -17.94
N ALA A 66 -6.64 50.40 -16.99
CA ALA A 66 -7.00 51.32 -15.91
C ALA A 66 -8.17 50.61 -15.18
N SER A 67 -8.27 50.83 -13.88
CA SER A 67 -9.47 50.77 -13.02
C SER A 67 -10.77 50.14 -13.57
N SER A 68 -11.44 49.33 -12.74
CA SER A 68 -12.58 49.84 -11.94
C SER A 68 -13.23 48.75 -11.09
N SER A 69 -13.46 49.09 -9.83
CA SER A 69 -14.44 48.47 -8.95
C SER A 69 -15.86 48.62 -9.53
N GLY A 70 -16.70 47.59 -9.36
CA GLY A 70 -18.12 47.62 -9.70
C GLY A 70 -18.96 47.00 -8.59
N THR A 71 -19.73 47.85 -7.93
CA THR A 71 -20.65 47.60 -6.81
C THR A 71 -21.98 46.99 -7.27
N ALA A 72 -22.66 46.32 -6.33
CA ALA A 72 -24.00 45.73 -6.28
C ALA A 72 -25.10 46.21 -7.27
N GLY A 73 -26.03 45.30 -7.59
CA GLY A 73 -27.31 45.57 -8.23
C GLY A 73 -28.35 44.48 -7.92
N ASP A 74 -29.48 44.92 -7.41
CA ASP A 74 -30.56 44.19 -6.73
C ASP A 74 -31.65 43.66 -7.70
N SER A 75 -32.48 42.74 -7.19
CA SER A 75 -33.94 42.61 -7.46
C SER A 75 -34.52 41.69 -8.57
N PRO A 76 -35.79 41.22 -8.37
CA PRO A 76 -36.28 39.88 -8.75
C PRO A 76 -37.21 39.86 -9.99
N ALA A 77 -37.45 38.67 -10.56
CA ALA A 77 -38.62 38.46 -11.41
C ALA A 77 -39.06 36.98 -11.53
N ALA A 78 -40.34 36.80 -11.22
CA ALA A 78 -41.33 35.91 -11.82
C ALA A 78 -41.29 34.39 -11.53
N GLU A 79 -42.22 34.00 -10.65
CA GLU A 79 -42.84 32.68 -10.56
C GLU A 79 -43.35 32.20 -11.93
N SER A 80 -42.98 30.97 -12.29
CA SER A 80 -43.59 30.21 -13.38
C SER A 80 -44.39 29.04 -12.80
N PRO A 81 -45.65 28.80 -13.20
CA PRO A 81 -46.50 27.77 -12.61
C PRO A 81 -45.94 26.36 -12.82
N ALA A 82 -45.79 25.63 -11.72
CA ALA A 82 -45.37 24.24 -11.68
C ALA A 82 -46.36 23.33 -12.42
N ALA A 83 -45.86 22.60 -13.42
CA ALA A 83 -46.55 21.45 -13.98
C ALA A 83 -46.55 20.29 -12.95
N PRO A 84 -47.64 19.51 -12.84
CA PRO A 84 -47.67 18.37 -11.93
C PRO A 84 -46.65 17.32 -12.38
N ALA A 85 -45.63 17.12 -11.55
CA ALA A 85 -44.64 16.07 -11.70
C ALA A 85 -45.37 14.71 -11.71
N SER A 86 -45.37 14.03 -12.85
CA SER A 86 -45.72 12.62 -12.92
C SER A 86 -44.76 11.87 -11.99
N ALA A 87 -45.28 11.31 -10.92
CA ALA A 87 -44.52 10.45 -10.01
C ALA A 87 -44.11 9.18 -10.76
N ALA A 88 -42.96 9.25 -11.44
CA ALA A 88 -42.28 8.07 -11.95
C ALA A 88 -41.94 7.19 -10.74
N SER A 89 -42.54 6.01 -10.68
CA SER A 89 -42.18 4.99 -9.70
C SER A 89 -40.72 4.64 -9.90
N THR A 90 -39.85 5.15 -9.02
CA THR A 90 -38.42 4.82 -9.06
C THR A 90 -38.31 3.33 -8.73
N PRO A 91 -37.67 2.51 -9.59
CA PRO A 91 -37.37 1.14 -9.26
C PRO A 91 -36.60 1.08 -7.94
N PRO A 92 -36.83 0.06 -7.09
CA PRO A 92 -36.03 -0.12 -5.88
C PRO A 92 -34.55 -0.18 -6.28
N ALA A 93 -33.73 0.66 -5.63
CA ALA A 93 -32.29 0.66 -5.85
C ALA A 93 -31.76 -0.75 -5.57
N ALA A 94 -31.13 -1.38 -6.56
CA ALA A 94 -30.41 -2.63 -6.34
C ALA A 94 -29.38 -2.38 -5.24
N SER A 95 -29.38 -3.22 -4.21
CA SER A 95 -28.39 -3.11 -3.13
C SER A 95 -27.00 -3.30 -3.74
N ALA A 96 -26.16 -2.29 -3.64
CA ALA A 96 -24.77 -2.39 -4.06
C ALA A 96 -24.09 -3.46 -3.21
N GLU A 97 -23.64 -4.54 -3.86
CA GLU A 97 -22.96 -5.63 -3.18
C GLU A 97 -21.55 -5.17 -2.76
N THR A 98 -21.20 -5.40 -1.49
CA THR A 98 -19.85 -5.10 -1.00
C THR A 98 -18.87 -6.13 -1.57
N PRO A 99 -17.73 -5.70 -2.14
CA PRO A 99 -16.77 -6.65 -2.68
C PRO A 99 -16.17 -7.51 -1.57
N VAL A 100 -15.80 -8.73 -1.90
CA VAL A 100 -15.21 -9.71 -0.98
C VAL A 100 -14.00 -10.36 -1.64
N ILE A 101 -12.91 -10.49 -0.88
CA ILE A 101 -11.76 -11.34 -1.23
C ILE A 101 -11.94 -12.65 -0.45
N SER A 102 -12.13 -13.75 -1.17
CA SER A 102 -12.32 -15.09 -0.57
C SER A 102 -11.01 -15.86 -0.44
N ALA A 103 -10.04 -15.55 -1.30
CA ALA A 103 -8.69 -16.09 -1.26
C ALA A 103 -7.72 -15.10 -1.91
N PHE A 104 -6.53 -14.98 -1.34
CA PHE A 104 -5.38 -14.31 -1.93
C PHE A 104 -4.11 -15.07 -1.56
N ALA A 105 -3.34 -15.50 -2.56
CA ALA A 105 -2.15 -16.33 -2.39
C ALA A 105 -1.04 -15.93 -3.35
N VAL A 106 0.19 -16.31 -3.00
CA VAL A 106 1.38 -16.14 -3.83
C VAL A 106 2.23 -17.39 -3.82
N GLU A 107 2.78 -17.73 -4.98
CA GLU A 107 3.80 -18.76 -5.14
C GLU A 107 5.08 -18.16 -5.77
N PRO A 108 6.26 -18.43 -5.19
CA PRO A 108 6.48 -19.10 -3.90
C PRO A 108 6.08 -18.21 -2.71
N ALA A 109 5.68 -18.83 -1.59
CA ALA A 109 5.40 -18.10 -0.34
C ALA A 109 6.68 -17.64 0.39
N VAL A 110 7.82 -18.22 0.03
CA VAL A 110 9.16 -17.86 0.52
C VAL A 110 10.08 -17.72 -0.70
N ALA A 111 10.81 -16.61 -0.78
CA ALA A 111 11.70 -16.33 -1.90
C ALA A 111 13.08 -16.93 -1.65
N ALA A 112 13.40 -18.02 -2.34
CA ALA A 112 14.74 -18.61 -2.35
C ALA A 112 15.69 -17.72 -3.17
N CYS A 113 16.52 -16.96 -2.46
CA CYS A 113 17.43 -15.97 -3.04
C CYS A 113 18.87 -16.47 -3.01
N PRO A 114 19.63 -16.30 -4.11
CA PRO A 114 21.07 -16.53 -4.07
C PRO A 114 21.76 -15.54 -3.10
N ASP A 115 23.05 -15.76 -2.82
CA ASP A 115 23.88 -14.81 -2.08
C ASP A 115 24.24 -13.54 -2.89
N ASP A 116 23.42 -13.20 -3.88
CA ASP A 116 23.46 -11.95 -4.64
C ASP A 116 22.21 -11.11 -4.33
N ARG A 117 22.43 -9.92 -3.77
CA ARG A 117 21.35 -8.99 -3.40
C ARG A 117 20.75 -8.25 -4.59
N ALA A 118 21.36 -8.29 -5.78
CA ALA A 118 20.81 -7.67 -6.98
C ALA A 118 19.81 -8.59 -7.72
N SER A 119 19.74 -9.87 -7.33
CA SER A 119 18.86 -10.86 -7.94
C SER A 119 17.38 -10.66 -7.55
N THR A 120 16.47 -11.23 -8.34
CA THR A 120 15.03 -11.24 -8.09
C THR A 120 14.44 -12.64 -8.24
N VAL A 121 13.35 -12.91 -7.52
CA VAL A 121 12.60 -14.17 -7.60
C VAL A 121 11.21 -13.88 -8.19
N PRO A 122 10.81 -14.48 -9.32
CA PRO A 122 9.50 -14.25 -9.90
C PRO A 122 8.40 -14.79 -8.99
N LEU A 123 7.29 -14.05 -8.91
CA LEU A 123 6.15 -14.38 -8.08
C LEU A 123 4.92 -14.59 -8.96
N THR A 124 4.07 -15.54 -8.57
CA THR A 124 2.76 -15.76 -9.18
C THR A 124 1.69 -15.57 -8.13
N PHE A 125 0.82 -14.58 -8.33
CA PHE A 125 -0.29 -14.26 -7.45
C PHE A 125 -1.55 -14.92 -7.98
N SER A 126 -2.43 -15.36 -7.08
CA SER A 126 -3.76 -15.86 -7.42
C SER A 126 -4.78 -15.34 -6.40
N TRP A 127 -6.02 -15.13 -6.86
CA TRP A 127 -7.10 -14.63 -6.00
C TRP A 127 -8.47 -15.15 -6.41
N THR A 128 -9.42 -15.01 -5.50
CA THR A 128 -10.83 -15.26 -5.77
C THR A 128 -11.65 -14.15 -5.11
N THR A 129 -12.47 -13.47 -5.90
CA THR A 129 -13.22 -12.28 -5.45
C THR A 129 -14.67 -12.34 -5.90
N ALA A 130 -15.57 -11.70 -5.15
CA ALA A 130 -16.97 -11.51 -5.51
C ALA A 130 -17.36 -10.04 -5.33
N GLY A 131 -18.33 -9.55 -6.12
CA GLY A 131 -18.81 -8.17 -6.03
C GLY A 131 -17.79 -7.08 -6.38
N ALA A 132 -16.62 -7.46 -6.90
CA ALA A 132 -15.57 -6.54 -7.35
C ALA A 132 -15.75 -6.20 -8.83
N GLU A 133 -15.37 -4.98 -9.19
CA GLU A 133 -15.34 -4.43 -10.55
C GLU A 133 -13.91 -4.14 -11.02
N ARG A 134 -13.00 -3.85 -10.08
CA ARG A 134 -11.57 -3.60 -10.34
C ARG A 134 -10.71 -4.19 -9.23
N ALA A 135 -9.46 -4.55 -9.57
CA ALA A 135 -8.48 -5.04 -8.62
C ALA A 135 -7.07 -4.50 -8.91
N TRP A 136 -6.28 -4.34 -7.86
CA TRP A 136 -4.90 -3.88 -7.93
C TRP A 136 -4.02 -4.67 -6.99
N ILE A 137 -2.77 -4.89 -7.39
CA ILE A 137 -1.71 -5.38 -6.52
C ILE A 137 -0.76 -4.22 -6.22
N GLY A 138 -0.46 -4.02 -4.94
CA GLY A 138 0.44 -3.00 -4.43
C GLY A 138 1.58 -3.62 -3.62
N ILE A 139 2.70 -2.90 -3.54
CA ILE A 139 3.88 -3.31 -2.78
C ILE A 139 4.05 -2.32 -1.62
N ALA A 140 4.24 -2.83 -0.40
CA ALA A 140 4.45 -2.05 0.81
C ALA A 140 3.37 -0.96 1.07
N THR A 141 2.12 -1.24 0.69
CA THR A 141 0.95 -0.37 0.92
C THR A 141 -0.17 -1.16 1.58
N THR A 142 -1.09 -0.51 2.30
CA THR A 142 -2.34 -1.12 2.80
C THR A 142 -3.52 -0.93 1.85
N ASP A 143 -3.34 -0.10 0.83
CA ASP A 143 -4.33 0.20 -0.21
C ASP A 143 -3.61 0.26 -1.56
N ALA A 144 -3.73 -0.83 -2.32
CA ALA A 144 -3.17 -0.94 -3.65
C ALA A 144 -3.94 -0.10 -4.68
N ALA A 145 -5.20 0.26 -4.44
CA ALA A 145 -5.92 1.14 -5.35
C ALA A 145 -5.36 2.59 -5.29
N ALA A 146 -4.88 3.01 -4.12
CA ALA A 146 -4.24 4.32 -3.94
C ALA A 146 -2.79 4.37 -4.45
N GLN A 147 -2.06 3.25 -4.37
CA GLN A 147 -0.66 3.14 -4.79
C GLN A 147 -0.42 1.82 -5.54
N PRO A 148 -0.96 1.69 -6.77
CA PRO A 148 -0.88 0.44 -7.51
C PRO A 148 0.53 0.18 -8.01
N ALA A 149 1.02 -1.04 -7.80
CA ALA A 149 2.15 -1.58 -8.56
C ALA A 149 1.65 -2.15 -9.89
N ALA A 150 0.48 -2.78 -9.89
CA ALA A 150 -0.22 -3.26 -11.09
C ALA A 150 -1.75 -3.20 -10.89
N GLU A 151 -2.48 -2.96 -11.99
CA GLU A 151 -3.92 -3.23 -12.07
C GLU A 151 -4.11 -4.62 -12.69
N VAL A 152 -4.98 -5.45 -12.11
CA VAL A 152 -5.16 -6.86 -12.49
C VAL A 152 -6.61 -7.15 -12.89
N ASP A 153 -6.79 -8.08 -13.81
CA ASP A 153 -8.11 -8.46 -14.32
C ASP A 153 -8.79 -9.48 -13.38
N LEU A 154 -10.03 -9.20 -12.98
CA LEU A 154 -10.79 -10.04 -12.05
C LEU A 154 -11.13 -11.44 -12.57
N THR A 155 -11.08 -11.65 -13.89
CA THR A 155 -11.35 -12.94 -14.55
C THR A 155 -10.11 -13.79 -14.72
N SER A 156 -8.92 -13.22 -14.52
CA SER A 156 -7.66 -13.96 -14.55
C SER A 156 -7.50 -14.80 -13.28
N ALA A 157 -7.03 -16.04 -13.44
CA ALA A 157 -6.76 -16.93 -12.32
C ALA A 157 -5.43 -16.60 -11.62
N ASP A 158 -4.50 -15.98 -12.35
CA ASP A 158 -3.14 -15.74 -11.91
C ASP A 158 -2.53 -14.46 -12.52
N PHE A 159 -1.48 -13.95 -11.86
CA PHE A 159 -0.68 -12.81 -12.32
C PHE A 159 0.78 -12.97 -11.92
N SER A 160 1.70 -12.83 -12.89
CA SER A 160 3.11 -13.19 -12.72
C SER A 160 4.12 -12.12 -13.17
N GLU A 161 3.72 -10.85 -13.23
CA GLU A 161 4.62 -9.77 -13.69
C GLU A 161 5.46 -9.14 -12.56
N LEU A 162 5.20 -9.53 -11.31
CA LEU A 162 5.94 -9.03 -10.15
C LEU A 162 6.99 -10.04 -9.69
N ALA A 163 8.02 -9.50 -9.03
CA ALA A 163 9.12 -10.29 -8.49
C ALA A 163 9.49 -9.77 -7.09
N PHE A 164 9.96 -10.67 -6.24
CA PHE A 164 10.58 -10.35 -4.96
C PHE A 164 12.03 -9.88 -5.18
N ALA A 165 12.41 -8.77 -4.57
CA ALA A 165 13.79 -8.27 -4.64
C ALA A 165 14.65 -8.91 -3.55
N CYS A 166 15.71 -9.64 -3.92
CA CYS A 166 16.59 -10.32 -2.96
C CYS A 166 17.42 -9.36 -2.09
N SER A 167 17.40 -8.05 -2.39
CA SER A 167 17.92 -7.01 -1.51
C SER A 167 17.15 -6.95 -0.18
N ASP A 168 15.85 -7.23 -0.22
CA ASP A 168 14.93 -7.13 0.90
C ASP A 168 14.91 -8.44 1.74
N THR A 169 14.65 -8.31 3.04
CA THR A 169 14.47 -9.46 3.95
C THR A 169 13.04 -9.99 3.91
N ASP A 170 12.10 -9.08 3.68
CA ASP A 170 10.67 -9.31 3.65
C ASP A 170 10.01 -8.25 2.74
N GLN A 171 8.93 -8.63 2.08
CA GLN A 171 8.17 -7.74 1.23
C GLN A 171 6.68 -8.06 1.38
N VAL A 172 5.88 -7.01 1.62
CA VAL A 172 4.43 -7.11 1.77
C VAL A 172 3.77 -6.75 0.45
N PHE A 173 2.89 -7.64 -0.01
CA PHE A 173 2.03 -7.44 -1.16
C PHE A 173 0.58 -7.31 -0.72
N THR A 174 -0.16 -6.42 -1.37
CA THR A 174 -1.54 -6.12 -1.02
C THR A 174 -2.42 -6.24 -2.25
N LEU A 175 -3.45 -7.06 -2.18
CA LEU A 175 -4.54 -7.07 -3.14
C LEU A 175 -5.62 -6.12 -2.63
N THR A 176 -6.00 -5.14 -3.44
CA THR A 176 -7.17 -4.29 -3.18
C THR A 176 -8.19 -4.50 -4.28
N VAL A 177 -9.44 -4.73 -3.90
CA VAL A 177 -10.57 -4.82 -4.81
C VAL A 177 -11.60 -3.74 -4.53
N GLN A 178 -12.19 -3.21 -5.59
CA GLN A 178 -13.22 -2.17 -5.52
C GLN A 178 -14.46 -2.62 -6.29
N GLY A 179 -15.63 -2.37 -5.73
CA GLY A 179 -16.93 -2.55 -6.38
C GLY A 179 -17.94 -1.54 -5.88
N ALA A 180 -19.20 -1.64 -6.34
CA ALA A 180 -20.26 -0.70 -5.99
C ALA A 180 -20.47 -0.51 -4.47
N GLY A 181 -20.23 -1.54 -3.65
CA GLY A 181 -20.38 -1.49 -2.20
C GLY A 181 -19.13 -1.04 -1.43
N GLY A 182 -18.04 -0.65 -2.09
CA GLY A 182 -16.83 -0.08 -1.46
C GLY A 182 -15.52 -0.72 -1.93
N THR A 183 -14.51 -0.65 -1.07
CA THR A 183 -13.16 -1.18 -1.31
C THR A 183 -12.73 -2.10 -0.17
N VAL A 184 -12.11 -3.22 -0.49
CA VAL A 184 -11.56 -4.20 0.47
C VAL A 184 -10.13 -4.53 0.09
N SER A 185 -9.25 -4.68 1.08
CA SER A 185 -7.84 -5.05 0.89
C SER A 185 -7.45 -6.27 1.71
N GLU A 186 -6.55 -7.09 1.18
CA GLU A 186 -5.90 -8.21 1.87
C GLU A 186 -4.39 -8.20 1.60
N THR A 187 -3.59 -8.57 2.60
CA THR A 187 -2.13 -8.48 2.53
C THR A 187 -1.48 -9.83 2.78
N ILE A 188 -0.39 -10.10 2.06
CA ILE A 188 0.48 -11.26 2.27
C ILE A 188 1.94 -10.79 2.36
N ALA A 189 2.74 -11.47 3.17
CA ALA A 189 4.16 -11.18 3.33
C ALA A 189 4.99 -12.33 2.79
N ILE A 190 6.01 -12.02 2.01
CA ILE A 190 6.99 -12.97 1.50
C ILE A 190 8.30 -12.68 2.19
N SER A 191 8.94 -13.72 2.72
CA SER A 191 10.26 -13.62 3.35
C SER A 191 11.33 -14.17 2.42
N ARG A 192 12.55 -13.62 2.55
CA ARG A 192 13.73 -14.14 1.90
C ARG A 192 14.27 -15.38 2.64
N GLU A 193 14.63 -16.39 1.87
CA GLU A 193 15.47 -17.51 2.29
C GLU A 193 16.75 -17.53 1.43
N LEU A 194 17.84 -18.09 1.96
CA LEU A 194 19.08 -18.27 1.19
C LEU A 194 19.05 -19.67 0.55
N ASP A 195 19.18 -19.71 -0.77
CA ASP A 195 19.27 -20.96 -1.55
C ASP A 195 20.69 -21.56 -1.53
#